data_AF-A0A9E6AF50-F1
#
_entry.id   AF-A0A9E6AF50-F1
#
_cell.length_a   1.000
_cell.length_b   1.000
_cell.length_c   1.000
_cell.angle_alpha   90.00
_cell.angle_beta   90.00
_cell.angle_gamma   90.00
#
_symmetry.space_group_name_H-M   'P 1'
#
loop_
_entity.id
_entity.type
_entity.pdbx_description
1 polymer ?
#
loop_
_entity_poly.entity_id
_entity_poly.type
_entity_poly.pdbx_seq_one_letter_code
_entity_poly.pdbx_strand_id
1 'polypeptide(L)'
;MDPDAEDAKNTRQITLLRILGQALDHAPVFYRPGEDDLSFDEKWLAALIEASKRGDHGSFAFLLNRRVAQSKRRIIGSLIASLAIS
;
A
#
# COMPACT_ATOMS: atom_id res chain seq x y z
N MET A 1 -10.14 24.05 1.36
CA MET A 1 -9.83 22.61 1.47
C MET A 1 -11.14 21.97 1.89
N ASP A 2 -11.75 21.19 1.00
CA ASP A 2 -13.06 20.58 1.24
C ASP A 2 -12.95 19.50 2.33
N PRO A 3 -13.68 19.62 3.46
CA PRO A 3 -13.61 18.66 4.55
C PRO A 3 -14.04 17.25 4.11
N ASP A 4 -15.06 17.15 3.24
CA ASP A 4 -15.54 15.87 2.69
C ASP A 4 -14.49 15.13 1.84
N ALA A 5 -13.59 15.87 1.18
CA ALA A 5 -12.52 15.27 0.39
C ALA A 5 -11.40 14.68 1.27
N GLU A 6 -11.10 15.33 2.41
CA GLU A 6 -10.11 14.85 3.39
C GLU A 6 -10.63 13.59 4.12
N ASP A 7 -11.91 13.58 4.52
CA ASP A 7 -12.54 12.42 5.17
C ASP A 7 -12.63 11.21 4.23
N ALA A 8 -12.96 11.43 2.96
CA ALA A 8 -12.98 10.38 1.94
C ALA A 8 -11.59 9.79 1.70
N LYS A 9 -10.55 10.62 1.71
CA LYS A 9 -9.14 10.20 1.56
C LYS A 9 -8.68 9.39 2.77
N ASN A 10 -8.94 9.88 3.98
CA ASN A 10 -8.59 9.21 5.24
C ASN A 10 -9.29 7.84 5.36
N THR A 11 -10.58 7.78 5.04
CA THR A 11 -11.35 6.51 5.03
C THR A 11 -10.74 5.49 4.06
N ARG A 12 -10.26 5.94 2.91
CA ARG A 12 -9.63 5.09 1.89
C ARG A 12 -8.29 4.54 2.37
N GLN A 13 -7.47 5.38 3.02
CA GLN A 13 -6.20 4.98 3.64
C GLN A 13 -6.40 3.95 4.75
N ILE A 14 -7.38 4.16 5.64
CA ILE A 14 -7.69 3.23 6.73
C ILE A 14 -8.17 1.88 6.18
N THR A 15 -9.06 1.90 5.18
CA THR A 15 -9.54 0.68 4.53
C THR A 15 -8.41 -0.09 3.88
N LEU A 16 -7.48 0.60 3.22
CA LEU A 16 -6.29 -0.01 2.64
C LEU A 16 -5.43 -0.69 3.70
N LEU A 17 -5.08 0.01 4.78
CA LEU A 17 -4.24 -0.56 5.84
C LEU A 17 -4.86 -1.81 6.45
N ARG A 18 -6.18 -1.82 6.61
CA ARG A 18 -6.92 -3.00 7.08
C ARG A 18 -6.88 -4.16 6.08
N ILE A 19 -7.13 -3.91 4.81
CA ILE A 19 -7.08 -4.95 3.76
C ILE A 19 -5.65 -5.44 3.57
N LEU A 20 -4.65 -4.57 3.67
CA LEU A 20 -3.23 -4.90 3.58
C LEU A 20 -2.84 -5.85 4.72
N GLY A 21 -3.26 -5.54 5.96
CA GLY A 21 -3.04 -6.42 7.11
C GLY A 21 -3.70 -7.80 6.98
N GLN A 22 -4.82 -7.89 6.25
CA GLN A 22 -5.46 -9.18 5.94
C GLN A 22 -4.81 -9.90 4.75
N ALA A 23 -4.10 -9.18 3.88
CA ALA A 23 -3.59 -9.73 2.64
C ALA A 23 -2.15 -10.18 2.68
N LEU A 24 -1.39 -9.64 3.62
CA LEU A 24 -0.09 -10.16 3.98
C LEU A 24 -0.28 -11.47 4.77
N ASP A 25 0.59 -12.46 4.56
CA ASP A 25 0.60 -13.70 5.36
C ASP A 25 1.17 -13.46 6.77
N HIS A 26 1.61 -12.24 7.07
CA HIS A 26 2.10 -11.80 8.36
C HIS A 26 1.45 -10.47 8.76
N ALA A 27 1.41 -10.18 10.06
CA ALA A 27 1.02 -8.86 10.53
C ALA A 27 2.06 -7.82 10.02
N PRO A 28 1.65 -6.78 9.27
CA PRO A 28 2.57 -5.73 8.86
C PRO A 28 3.05 -4.96 10.08
N VAL A 29 4.35 -4.65 10.10
CA VAL A 29 4.93 -3.80 11.13
C VAL A 29 4.85 -2.35 10.67
N PHE A 30 4.18 -1.51 11.42
CA PHE A 30 4.19 -0.06 11.23
C PHE A 30 4.82 0.58 12.45
N TYR A 31 5.83 1.41 12.24
CA TYR A 31 6.40 2.21 13.33
C TYR A 31 5.47 3.37 13.68
N ARG A 32 5.72 4.00 14.82
CA ARG A 32 4.91 5.12 15.27
C ARG A 32 5.09 6.30 14.30
N PRO A 33 4.00 7.02 13.95
CA PRO A 33 4.11 8.25 13.19
C PRO A 33 5.08 9.22 13.87
N GLY A 34 6.08 9.69 13.15
CA GLY A 34 7.11 10.61 13.67
C GLY A 34 8.41 9.95 14.13
N GLU A 35 8.55 8.62 14.00
CA GLU A 35 9.89 8.02 14.00
C GLU A 35 10.64 8.35 12.70
N ASP A 36 11.94 8.59 12.82
CA ASP A 36 12.81 8.90 11.67
C ASP A 36 13.07 7.68 10.78
N ASP A 37 12.85 6.48 11.30
CA ASP A 37 13.04 5.23 10.55
C ASP A 37 11.69 4.64 10.12
N LEU A 38 11.73 3.93 9.00
CA LEU A 38 10.58 3.19 8.46
C LEU A 38 10.84 1.70 8.62
N SER A 39 9.81 0.96 9.01
CA SER A 39 9.87 -0.50 9.01
C SER A 39 10.14 -1.04 7.62
N PHE A 40 10.53 -2.32 7.56
CA PHE A 40 10.70 -2.99 6.28
C PHE A 40 9.40 -3.01 5.45
N ASP A 41 8.23 -3.09 6.09
CA ASP A 41 6.92 -3.09 5.43
C ASP A 41 6.54 -1.70 4.93
N GLU A 42 6.87 -0.65 5.69
CA GLU A 42 6.65 0.74 5.29
C GLU A 42 7.51 1.11 4.09
N LYS A 43 8.80 0.76 4.12
CA LYS A 43 9.72 0.93 2.98
C LYS A 43 9.22 0.20 1.74
N TRP A 44 8.69 -1.01 1.90
CA TRP A 44 8.12 -1.78 0.81
C TRP A 44 6.84 -1.18 0.24
N LEU A 45 5.90 -0.76 1.10
CA LEU A 45 4.64 -0.16 0.67
C LEU A 45 4.88 1.15 -0.07
N ALA A 46 5.79 1.99 0.44
CA ALA A 46 6.22 3.22 -0.23
C ALA A 46 6.81 2.92 -1.61
N ALA A 47 7.73 1.95 -1.71
CA ALA A 47 8.32 1.56 -2.99
C ALA A 47 7.29 1.01 -3.98
N LEU A 48 6.29 0.26 -3.50
CA LEU A 48 5.22 -0.32 -4.33
C LEU A 48 4.31 0.78 -4.91
N ILE A 49 3.94 1.77 -4.09
CA ILE A 49 3.15 2.94 -4.52
C ILE A 49 3.94 3.75 -5.55
N GLU A 50 5.22 4.02 -5.29
CA GLU A 50 6.07 4.79 -6.21
C GLU A 50 6.32 4.07 -7.54
N ALA A 51 6.50 2.74 -7.53
CA ALA A 51 6.57 1.95 -8.76
C ALA A 51 5.25 2.06 -9.56
N SER A 52 4.10 2.01 -8.89
CA SER A 52 2.80 2.17 -9.52
C SER A 52 2.62 3.56 -10.15
N LYS A 53 3.00 4.63 -9.45
CA LYS A 53 2.91 6.01 -9.96
C LYS A 53 3.80 6.25 -11.18
N ARG A 54 5.00 5.67 -11.18
CA ARG A 54 5.96 5.76 -12.30
C ARG A 54 5.58 4.87 -13.49
N GLY A 55 4.52 4.06 -13.39
CA GLY A 55 4.18 3.07 -14.41
C GLY A 55 5.22 1.96 -14.56
N ASP A 56 6.05 1.72 -13.54
CA ASP A 56 7.04 0.65 -13.52
C ASP A 56 6.38 -0.67 -13.11
N HIS A 57 5.75 -1.32 -14.09
CA HIS A 57 5.01 -2.56 -13.92
C HIS A 57 5.92 -3.72 -13.47
N GLY A 58 7.20 -3.71 -13.84
CA GLY A 58 8.17 -4.74 -13.48
C GLY A 58 8.50 -4.69 -12.00
N SER A 59 8.90 -3.53 -11.50
CA SER A 59 9.16 -3.30 -10.07
C SER A 59 7.89 -3.51 -9.24
N PHE A 60 6.74 -3.05 -9.74
CA PHE A 60 5.45 -3.25 -9.09
C PHE A 60 5.13 -4.73 -8.88
N ALA A 61 5.20 -5.53 -9.95
CA ALA A 61 4.94 -6.97 -9.89
C ALA A 61 5.95 -7.69 -8.98
N PHE A 62 7.23 -7.34 -9.06
CA PHE A 62 8.27 -7.90 -8.20
C PHE A 62 7.99 -7.65 -6.71
N LEU A 63 7.71 -6.41 -6.34
CA LEU A 63 7.43 -6.02 -4.96
C LEU A 63 6.15 -6.69 -4.44
N LEU A 64 5.09 -6.75 -5.27
CA LEU A 64 3.84 -7.41 -4.92
C LEU A 64 4.06 -8.91 -4.67
N ASN A 65 4.79 -9.58 -5.56
CA ASN A 65 5.07 -11.01 -5.46
C ASN A 65 5.88 -11.40 -4.22
N ARG A 66 6.75 -10.50 -3.74
CA ARG A 66 7.66 -10.74 -2.61
C ARG A 66 6.93 -10.85 -1.26
N ARG A 67 5.74 -10.26 -1.13
CA ARG A 67 5.04 -10.12 0.16
C ARG A 67 3.59 -10.53 0.17
N VAL A 68 2.94 -10.54 -1.00
CA VAL A 68 1.52 -10.87 -1.10
C VAL A 68 1.38 -12.30 -1.60
N ALA A 69 0.63 -13.10 -0.84
CA ALA A 69 0.23 -14.46 -1.23
C ALA A 69 -0.39 -14.45 -2.63
N GLN A 70 -0.06 -15.46 -3.45
CA GLN A 70 -0.50 -15.52 -4.86
C GLN A 70 -2.02 -15.31 -5.03
N SER A 71 -2.82 -15.88 -4.13
CA SER A 71 -4.28 -15.77 -4.13
C SER A 71 -4.81 -14.34 -3.94
N LYS A 72 -4.02 -13.45 -3.32
CA LYS A 72 -4.44 -12.08 -2.98
C LYS A 72 -3.79 -10.99 -3.85
N ARG A 73 -2.81 -11.36 -4.68
CA ARG A 73 -2.07 -10.41 -5.54
C ARG A 73 -2.96 -9.59 -6.45
N ARG A 74 -3.97 -10.20 -7.09
CA ARG A 74 -4.86 -9.48 -8.02
C ARG A 74 -5.66 -8.38 -7.30
N ILE A 75 -6.23 -8.69 -6.15
CA ILE A 75 -7.05 -7.76 -5.36
C ILE A 75 -6.18 -6.62 -4.83
N ILE A 76 -5.02 -6.95 -4.25
CA ILE A 76 -4.10 -5.94 -3.71
C ILE A 76 -3.47 -5.09 -4.82
N GLY A 77 -3.07 -5.70 -5.93
CA GLY A 77 -2.53 -4.97 -7.07
C GLY A 77 -3.51 -3.92 -7.61
N SER A 78 -4.79 -4.30 -7.75
CA SER A 78 -5.84 -3.36 -8.18
C SER A 78 -6.08 -2.23 -7.18
N LEU A 79 -6.01 -2.51 -5.87
CA LEU A 79 -6.18 -1.49 -4.83
C LEU A 79 -5.00 -0.52 -4.77
N ILE A 80 -3.77 -0.99 -4.95
CA ILE A 80 -2.60 -0.09 -4.99
C ILE A 80 -2.63 0.77 -6.26
N ALA A 81 -2.97 0.18 -7.41
CA ALA A 81 -3.04 0.91 -8.67
C ALA A 81 -4.06 2.04 -8.66
N SER A 82 -5.21 1.86 -7.98
CA SER A 82 -6.21 2.92 -7.84
C SER A 82 -5.77 4.09 -6.95
N LEU A 83 -4.76 3.91 -6.10
CA LEU A 83 -4.20 4.96 -5.26
C LEU A 83 -3.15 5.80 -6.00
N ALA A 84 -2.45 5.20 -6.95
CA ALA A 84 -1.42 5.88 -7.73
C ALA A 84 -2.01 6.88 -8.75
N ILE A 85 -3.29 6.72 -9.09
CA ILE A 85 -4.01 7.54 -10.08
C ILE A 85 -4.75 8.72 -9.42
N SER A 86 -4.74 8.83 -8.08
CA SER A 86 -5.49 9.84 -7.32
C SER A 86 -4.67 11.05 -6.89
#